data_AF-A0A2Z5IPY3-F1
#
_entry.id   AF-A0A2Z5IPY3-F1
#
_cell.length_a   1.000
_cell.length_b   1.000
_cell.length_c   1.000
_cell.angle_alpha   90.00
_cell.angle_beta   90.00
_cell.angle_gamma   90.00
#
_symmetry.space_group_name_H-M   'P 1'
#
loop_
_entity.id
_entity.type
_entity.pdbx_description
1 polymer ?
#
loop_
_entity_poly.entity_id
_entity_poly.type
_entity_poly.pdbx_seq_one_letter_code
_entity_poly.pdbx_strand_id
1 'polypeptide(L)'
;MKNKAQQIKNEEIFNFYAEYEKLTQSEKFISFDKFYATILLKINENFESELFEKFKRDFQLALTNKYELIFEKFVIGFNIDLKFSVSALIPILTDKESSATLAINFAKADNPTYQEFLNLLNEKLFALIEKGFYVELFPNLVMFLADNTKTLKLFFSKKWVTTLPSKAGNNAH
;
A
#
# COMPACT_ATOMS: atom_id res chain seq x y z
N MET A 1 11.44 -11.76 55.35
CA MET A 1 11.20 -10.54 54.55
C MET A 1 11.25 -10.94 53.07
N LYS A 2 10.09 -11.05 52.41
CA LYS A 2 9.97 -11.39 50.98
C LYS A 2 9.93 -10.08 50.20
N ASN A 3 11.02 -9.71 49.50
CA ASN A 3 10.97 -8.58 48.58
C ASN A 3 10.43 -9.04 47.23
N LYS A 4 9.35 -8.36 46.84
CA LYS A 4 8.53 -8.56 45.65
C LYS A 4 9.40 -8.50 44.39
N ALA A 5 9.45 -9.61 43.65
CA ALA A 5 9.55 -9.55 42.21
C ALA A 5 8.26 -8.90 41.70
N GLN A 6 8.33 -7.61 41.36
CA GLN A 6 7.23 -6.92 40.71
C GLN A 6 7.27 -7.32 39.23
N GLN A 7 6.41 -8.29 38.89
CA GLN A 7 5.99 -8.57 37.52
C GLN A 7 5.64 -7.25 36.83
N ILE A 8 6.48 -6.81 35.92
CA ILE A 8 6.05 -5.90 34.86
C ILE A 8 5.12 -6.76 34.00
N LYS A 9 3.82 -6.50 34.12
CA LYS A 9 2.81 -7.04 33.21
C LYS A 9 3.26 -6.66 31.79
N ASN A 10 3.41 -7.66 30.92
CA ASN A 10 3.48 -7.44 29.48
C ASN A 10 2.22 -6.66 29.08
N GLU A 11 2.33 -5.35 28.88
CA GLU A 11 1.36 -4.61 28.10
C GLU A 11 1.38 -5.25 26.71
N GLU A 12 0.28 -5.89 26.31
CA GLU A 12 0.14 -6.41 24.96
C GLU A 12 0.26 -5.22 23.99
N ILE A 13 1.44 -5.08 23.36
CA ILE A 13 1.66 -4.10 22.30
C ILE A 13 0.69 -4.45 21.19
N PHE A 14 -0.31 -3.58 20.97
CA PHE A 14 -1.28 -3.77 19.90
C PHE A 14 -0.55 -3.85 18.56
N ASN A 15 -0.62 -5.01 17.90
CA ASN A 15 0.04 -5.22 16.61
C ASN A 15 -0.85 -4.69 15.48
N PHE A 16 -0.67 -3.42 15.12
CA PHE A 16 -1.35 -2.78 13.99
C PHE A 16 -1.19 -3.49 12.64
N TYR A 17 -0.23 -4.42 12.52
CA TYR A 17 0.08 -5.15 11.30
C TYR A 17 -0.46 -6.59 11.30
N ALA A 18 -1.03 -7.06 12.41
CA ALA A 18 -1.54 -8.42 12.54
C ALA A 18 -2.62 -8.73 11.50
N GLU A 19 -3.43 -7.74 11.11
CA GLU A 19 -4.45 -7.93 10.10
C GLU A 19 -3.87 -8.14 8.70
N TYR A 20 -2.78 -7.44 8.34
CA TYR A 20 -2.06 -7.73 7.11
C TYR A 20 -1.58 -9.20 7.09
N GLU A 21 -0.97 -9.66 8.19
CA GLU A 21 -0.48 -11.04 8.32
C GLU A 21 -1.62 -12.06 8.14
N LYS A 22 -2.78 -11.84 8.78
CA LYS A 22 -3.96 -12.70 8.61
C LYS A 22 -4.48 -12.74 7.18
N LEU A 23 -4.60 -11.58 6.53
CA LEU A 23 -5.11 -11.50 5.16
C LEU A 23 -4.21 -12.26 4.18
N THR A 24 -2.88 -12.18 4.34
CA THR A 24 -1.93 -12.90 3.46
C THR A 24 -1.98 -14.43 3.60
N GLN A 25 -2.57 -14.94 4.68
CA GLN A 25 -2.77 -16.39 4.91
C GLN A 25 -4.12 -16.89 4.39
N SER A 26 -5.00 -16.00 3.94
CA SER A 26 -6.33 -16.36 3.41
C SER A 26 -6.23 -17.10 2.09
N GLU A 27 -7.14 -18.03 1.85
CA GLU A 27 -7.30 -18.67 0.53
C GLU A 27 -7.73 -17.67 -0.56
N LYS A 28 -8.35 -16.55 -0.15
CA LYS A 28 -8.75 -15.45 -1.05
C LYS A 28 -7.62 -14.44 -1.30
N PHE A 29 -6.42 -14.71 -0.80
CA PHE A 29 -5.26 -13.86 -1.03
C PHE A 29 -4.68 -14.09 -2.43
N ILE A 30 -4.48 -12.99 -3.16
CA ILE A 30 -3.79 -12.96 -4.44
C ILE A 30 -2.52 -12.16 -4.25
N SER A 31 -1.38 -12.84 -4.28
CA SER A 31 -0.07 -12.21 -4.18
C SER A 31 0.24 -11.33 -5.39
N PHE A 32 1.20 -10.43 -5.21
CA PHE A 32 1.70 -9.53 -6.24
C PHE A 32 2.02 -10.29 -7.54
N ASP A 33 2.85 -11.34 -7.46
CA ASP A 33 3.26 -12.12 -8.62
C ASP A 33 2.06 -12.78 -9.33
N LYS A 34 1.09 -13.33 -8.58
CA LYS A 34 -0.10 -13.96 -9.19
C LYS A 34 -0.98 -12.94 -9.90
N PHE A 35 -1.16 -11.78 -9.27
CA PHE A 35 -1.98 -10.71 -9.81
C PHE A 35 -1.38 -10.18 -11.13
N TYR A 36 -0.09 -9.81 -11.11
CA TYR A 36 0.57 -9.25 -12.28
C TYR A 36 0.86 -10.27 -13.37
N ALA A 37 1.16 -11.54 -13.04
CA ALA A 37 1.30 -12.59 -14.04
C ALA A 37 0.03 -12.73 -14.90
N THR A 38 -1.14 -12.60 -14.27
CA THR A 38 -2.44 -12.67 -14.98
C THR A 38 -2.64 -11.49 -15.93
N ILE A 39 -2.21 -10.29 -15.54
CA ILE A 39 -2.30 -9.07 -16.36
C ILE A 39 -1.32 -9.16 -17.52
N LEU A 40 -0.05 -9.46 -17.24
CA LEU A 40 1.02 -9.52 -18.23
C LEU A 40 0.74 -10.58 -19.30
N LEU A 41 0.29 -11.77 -18.88
CA LEU A 41 -0.09 -12.84 -19.81
C LEU A 41 -1.18 -12.41 -20.79
N LYS A 42 -2.15 -11.61 -20.35
CA LYS A 42 -3.26 -11.13 -21.20
C LYS A 42 -2.82 -10.16 -22.29
N ILE A 43 -1.74 -9.42 -22.07
CA ILE A 43 -1.17 -8.49 -23.04
C ILE A 43 0.08 -9.06 -23.72
N ASN A 44 0.33 -10.38 -23.58
CA ASN A 44 1.52 -11.07 -24.10
C ASN A 44 2.86 -10.48 -23.62
N GLU A 45 2.87 -9.93 -22.41
CA GLU A 45 4.06 -9.40 -21.75
C GLU A 45 4.55 -10.33 -20.63
N ASN A 46 5.71 -10.02 -20.06
CA ASN A 46 6.28 -10.74 -18.92
C ASN A 46 6.92 -9.77 -17.91
N PHE A 47 7.46 -10.30 -16.81
CA PHE A 47 8.02 -9.50 -15.72
C PHE A 47 9.32 -8.75 -16.07
N GLU A 48 9.97 -9.11 -17.17
CA GLU A 48 11.20 -8.51 -17.67
C GLU A 48 10.93 -7.46 -18.77
N SER A 49 9.66 -7.26 -19.15
CA SER A 49 9.34 -6.31 -20.21
C SER A 49 9.62 -4.87 -19.79
N GLU A 50 10.02 -4.03 -20.75
CA GLU A 50 10.28 -2.61 -20.50
C GLU A 50 9.06 -1.89 -19.91
N LEU A 51 7.86 -2.33 -20.31
CA LEU A 51 6.58 -1.87 -19.81
C LEU A 51 6.44 -2.13 -18.30
N PHE A 52 6.69 -3.36 -17.85
CA PHE A 52 6.55 -3.71 -16.44
C PHE A 52 7.70 -3.13 -15.60
N GLU A 53 8.91 -3.05 -16.17
CA GLU A 53 10.03 -2.36 -15.55
C GLU A 53 9.75 -0.86 -15.37
N LYS A 54 9.11 -0.20 -16.34
CA LYS A 54 8.66 1.19 -16.19
C LYS A 54 7.68 1.32 -15.04
N PHE A 55 6.66 0.45 -14.97
CA PHE A 55 5.70 0.45 -13.88
C PHE A 55 6.38 0.32 -12.51
N LYS A 56 7.32 -0.62 -12.37
CA LYS A 56 8.09 -0.80 -11.14
C LYS A 56 8.92 0.43 -10.78
N ARG A 57 9.58 1.05 -11.76
CA ARG A 57 10.37 2.28 -11.55
C ARG A 57 9.51 3.46 -11.10
N ASP A 58 8.38 3.68 -11.78
CA ASP A 58 7.44 4.74 -11.42
C ASP A 58 6.96 4.54 -9.99
N PHE A 59 6.53 3.32 -9.65
CA PHE A 59 6.13 2.99 -8.30
C PHE A 59 7.23 3.23 -7.26
N GLN A 60 8.46 2.76 -7.51
CA GLN A 60 9.59 2.95 -6.61
C GLN A 60 9.93 4.44 -6.43
N LEU A 61 9.80 5.24 -7.48
CA LEU A 61 9.96 6.68 -7.45
C LEU A 61 8.94 7.32 -6.52
N ALA A 62 7.67 6.92 -6.63
CA ALA A 62 6.62 7.41 -5.73
C ALA A 62 6.86 7.01 -4.28
N LEU A 63 7.28 5.77 -4.00
CA LEU A 63 7.60 5.35 -2.64
C LEU A 63 8.74 6.16 -2.03
N THR A 64 9.79 6.39 -2.81
CA THR A 64 10.99 7.11 -2.37
C THR A 64 10.66 8.56 -2.04
N ASN A 65 9.89 9.22 -2.91
CA ASN A 65 9.55 10.65 -2.78
C ASN A 65 8.22 10.92 -2.08
N LYS A 66 7.51 9.86 -1.67
CA LYS A 66 6.16 9.94 -1.11
C LYS A 66 5.18 10.67 -2.04
N TYR A 67 5.30 10.44 -3.34
CA TYR A 67 4.32 10.91 -4.32
C TYR A 67 3.04 10.10 -4.23
N GLU A 68 1.93 10.73 -4.54
CA GLU A 68 0.65 10.04 -4.59
C GLU A 68 0.57 9.10 -5.81
N LEU A 69 -0.21 8.05 -5.70
CA LEU A 69 -0.44 7.07 -6.76
C LEU A 69 -1.91 7.11 -7.16
N ILE A 70 -2.18 7.60 -8.37
CA ILE A 70 -3.55 7.82 -8.84
C ILE A 70 -4.01 6.59 -9.61
N PHE A 71 -5.10 5.98 -9.16
CA PHE A 71 -5.82 4.90 -9.84
C PHE A 71 -7.21 5.38 -10.25
N GLU A 72 -7.92 4.59 -11.06
CA GLU A 72 -9.21 5.03 -11.63
C GLU A 72 -10.27 5.38 -10.59
N LYS A 73 -10.32 4.65 -9.46
CA LYS A 73 -11.33 4.89 -8.41
C LYS A 73 -10.76 5.30 -7.04
N PHE A 74 -9.45 5.43 -6.89
CA PHE A 74 -8.83 5.85 -5.63
C PHE A 74 -7.43 6.45 -5.85
N VAL A 75 -6.93 7.11 -4.83
CA VAL A 75 -5.54 7.56 -4.74
C VAL A 75 -4.89 6.94 -3.51
N ILE A 76 -3.65 6.47 -3.64
CA ILE A 76 -2.83 6.10 -2.49
C ILE A 76 -1.91 7.28 -2.17
N GLY A 77 -2.14 7.90 -1.02
CA GLY A 77 -1.31 8.97 -0.49
C GLY A 77 -0.52 8.52 0.74
N PHE A 78 0.21 9.45 1.35
CA PHE A 78 0.96 9.21 2.58
C PHE A 78 0.63 10.25 3.63
N ASN A 79 0.31 9.80 4.85
CA ASN A 79 -0.05 10.70 5.94
C ASN A 79 0.44 10.17 7.30
N ILE A 80 0.50 11.06 8.29
CA ILE A 80 0.69 10.68 9.70
C ILE A 80 -0.65 10.23 10.26
N ASP A 81 -0.67 9.04 10.86
CA ASP A 81 -1.80 8.53 11.64
C ASP A 81 -1.34 8.23 13.07
N LEU A 82 -1.91 8.96 14.03
CA LEU A 82 -1.56 8.88 15.46
C LEU A 82 -1.82 7.49 16.06
N LYS A 83 -2.62 6.64 15.41
CA LYS A 83 -2.80 5.24 15.82
C LYS A 83 -1.50 4.46 15.63
N PHE A 84 -0.74 4.75 14.57
CA PHE A 84 0.50 4.04 14.27
C PHE A 84 1.71 4.71 14.92
N SER A 85 1.86 6.02 14.74
CA SER A 85 2.94 6.82 15.32
C SER A 85 2.69 8.31 15.10
N VAL A 86 3.20 9.14 16.01
CA VAL A 86 3.20 10.62 15.86
C VAL A 86 4.21 11.12 14.82
N SER A 87 5.14 10.27 14.38
CA SER A 87 6.27 10.64 13.53
C SER A 87 6.49 9.66 12.38
N ALA A 88 5.47 8.92 11.97
CA ALA A 88 5.59 8.02 10.82
C ALA A 88 4.57 8.34 9.73
N LEU A 89 5.05 8.37 8.49
CA LEU A 89 4.20 8.37 7.31
C LEU A 89 3.80 6.94 6.97
N ILE A 90 2.49 6.76 6.77
CA ILE A 90 1.87 5.51 6.35
C ILE A 90 1.07 5.72 5.06
N PRO A 91 0.86 4.67 4.23
CA PRO A 91 -0.01 4.77 3.09
C PRO A 91 -1.48 4.88 3.53
N ILE A 92 -2.24 5.74 2.85
CA ILE A 92 -3.68 5.95 3.08
C ILE A 92 -4.42 5.95 1.75
N LEU A 93 -5.73 5.70 1.80
CA LEU A 93 -6.61 5.87 0.65
C LEU A 93 -7.32 7.22 0.72
N THR A 94 -7.33 7.92 -0.42
CA THR A 94 -8.10 9.14 -0.63
C THR A 94 -8.87 9.05 -1.95
N ASP A 95 -9.91 9.88 -2.10
CA ASP A 95 -10.73 9.90 -3.32
C ASP A 95 -10.12 10.78 -4.43
N LYS A 96 -9.20 11.69 -4.05
CA LYS A 96 -8.59 12.69 -4.94
C LYS A 96 -7.15 12.93 -4.53
N GLU A 97 -6.35 13.34 -5.52
CA GLU A 97 -4.99 13.81 -5.29
C GLU A 97 -4.98 15.13 -4.51
N SER A 98 -3.92 15.33 -3.75
CA SER A 98 -3.61 16.53 -3.01
C SER A 98 -2.94 17.56 -3.92
N SER A 99 -3.31 18.82 -3.78
CA SER A 99 -2.62 19.92 -4.48
C SER A 99 -1.23 20.22 -3.91
N ALA A 100 -0.83 19.58 -2.81
CA ALA A 100 0.40 19.85 -2.08
C ALA A 100 1.53 18.85 -2.38
N THR A 101 1.24 17.78 -3.12
CA THR A 101 2.19 16.70 -3.41
C THR A 101 2.17 16.38 -4.89
N LEU A 102 3.33 15.94 -5.42
CA LEU A 102 3.38 15.37 -6.75
C LEU A 102 2.73 13.98 -6.77
N ALA A 103 2.33 13.55 -7.95
CA ALA A 103 1.66 12.29 -8.15
C ALA A 103 2.16 11.55 -9.40
N ILE A 104 2.01 10.23 -9.38
CA ILE A 104 2.19 9.36 -10.54
C ILE A 104 0.82 8.81 -10.93
N ASN A 105 0.50 8.94 -12.21
CA ASN A 105 -0.78 8.52 -12.74
C ASN A 105 -0.74 7.08 -13.25
N PHE A 106 -1.44 6.18 -12.56
CA PHE A 106 -1.71 4.80 -12.95
C PHE A 106 -3.13 4.59 -13.48
N ALA A 107 -3.91 5.66 -13.70
CA ALA A 107 -5.19 5.63 -14.38
C ALA A 107 -5.07 6.03 -15.86
N LYS A 108 -4.09 6.89 -16.19
CA LYS A 108 -3.92 7.44 -17.54
C LYS A 108 -2.45 7.58 -17.92
N ALA A 109 -2.15 7.28 -19.18
CA ALA A 109 -0.86 7.45 -19.81
C ALA A 109 -1.01 7.87 -21.28
N ASP A 110 -0.03 8.60 -21.80
CA ASP A 110 -0.02 9.03 -23.21
C ASP A 110 0.38 7.91 -24.17
N ASN A 111 1.20 6.96 -23.71
CA ASN A 111 1.60 5.80 -24.51
C ASN A 111 0.45 4.78 -24.58
N PRO A 112 -0.05 4.39 -25.77
CA PRO A 112 -1.20 3.50 -25.89
C PRO A 112 -0.99 2.10 -25.29
N THR A 113 0.19 1.51 -25.46
CA THR A 113 0.52 0.18 -24.91
C THR A 113 0.57 0.22 -23.38
N TYR A 114 1.16 1.27 -22.81
CA TYR A 114 1.16 1.47 -21.37
C TYR A 114 -0.24 1.76 -20.84
N GLN A 115 -1.06 2.53 -21.57
CA GLN A 115 -2.46 2.76 -21.23
C GLN A 115 -3.28 1.46 -21.23
N GLU A 116 -3.07 0.56 -22.18
CA GLU A 116 -3.72 -0.76 -22.19
C GLU A 116 -3.39 -1.58 -20.93
N PHE A 117 -2.11 -1.60 -20.55
CA PHE A 117 -1.69 -2.22 -19.29
C PHE A 117 -2.37 -1.59 -18.06
N LEU A 118 -2.41 -0.26 -17.98
CA LEU A 118 -3.05 0.45 -16.86
C LEU A 118 -4.55 0.20 -16.79
N ASN A 119 -5.24 0.17 -17.94
CA ASN A 119 -6.66 -0.16 -18.00
C ASN A 119 -6.90 -1.57 -17.45
N LEU A 120 -6.11 -2.55 -17.90
CA LEU A 120 -6.26 -3.93 -17.46
C LEU A 120 -5.93 -4.09 -15.97
N LEU A 121 -4.91 -3.38 -15.48
CA LEU A 121 -4.55 -3.33 -14.07
C LEU A 121 -5.73 -2.84 -13.20
N ASN A 122 -6.30 -1.67 -13.54
CA ASN A 122 -7.42 -1.10 -12.79
C ASN A 122 -8.65 -2.03 -12.86
N GLU A 123 -9.04 -2.46 -14.07
CA GLU A 123 -10.18 -3.35 -14.27
C GLU A 123 -10.05 -4.64 -13.44
N LYS A 124 -8.89 -5.30 -13.51
CA LYS A 124 -8.66 -6.58 -12.82
C LYS A 124 -8.59 -6.41 -11.32
N LEU A 125 -7.97 -5.34 -10.82
CA LEU A 125 -7.94 -5.03 -9.40
C LEU A 125 -9.37 -4.90 -8.85
N PHE A 126 -10.20 -4.05 -9.46
CA PHE A 126 -11.56 -3.82 -8.99
C PHE A 126 -12.44 -5.06 -9.10
N ALA A 127 -12.35 -5.78 -10.22
CA ALA A 127 -13.13 -7.01 -10.40
C ALA A 127 -12.80 -8.08 -9.35
N LEU A 128 -11.55 -8.15 -8.87
CA LEU A 128 -11.14 -9.10 -7.83
C LEU A 128 -11.59 -8.66 -6.44
N ILE A 129 -11.37 -7.39 -6.06
CA ILE A 129 -11.77 -6.92 -4.73
C ILE A 129 -13.29 -6.86 -4.55
N GLU A 130 -14.05 -6.58 -5.61
CA GLU A 130 -15.53 -6.63 -5.61
C GLU A 130 -16.05 -8.07 -5.43
N LYS A 131 -15.26 -9.08 -5.84
CA LYS A 131 -15.53 -10.50 -5.57
C LYS A 131 -15.05 -10.96 -4.18
N GLY A 132 -14.51 -10.06 -3.37
CA GLY A 132 -14.05 -10.33 -2.01
C GLY A 132 -12.66 -10.96 -1.92
N PHE A 133 -11.84 -10.83 -2.96
CA PHE A 133 -10.42 -11.20 -2.89
C PHE A 133 -9.59 -10.12 -2.18
N TYR A 134 -8.50 -10.55 -1.55
CA TYR A 134 -7.48 -9.68 -0.96
C TYR A 134 -6.32 -9.60 -1.94
N VAL A 135 -6.12 -8.45 -2.57
CA VAL A 135 -5.14 -8.31 -3.66
C VAL A 135 -3.92 -7.56 -3.16
N GLU A 136 -2.76 -8.18 -3.23
CA GLU A 136 -1.48 -7.52 -3.01
C GLU A 136 -1.12 -6.69 -4.24
N LEU A 137 -1.55 -5.42 -4.23
CA LEU A 137 -1.31 -4.47 -5.32
C LEU A 137 0.18 -4.14 -5.45
N PHE A 138 0.90 -4.12 -4.34
CA PHE A 138 2.35 -3.98 -4.29
C PHE A 138 2.90 -4.85 -3.17
N PRO A 139 4.18 -5.24 -3.21
CA PRO A 139 4.75 -6.07 -2.16
C PRO A 139 4.47 -5.48 -0.77
N ASN A 140 3.82 -6.28 0.06
CA ASN A 140 3.41 -5.94 1.41
C ASN A 140 2.35 -4.82 1.54
N LEU A 141 1.53 -4.62 0.51
CA LEU A 141 0.39 -3.71 0.47
C LEU A 141 -0.83 -4.41 -0.13
N VAL A 142 -1.83 -4.68 0.72
CA VAL A 142 -3.03 -5.43 0.36
C VAL A 142 -4.24 -4.52 0.32
N MET A 143 -4.95 -4.58 -0.79
CA MET A 143 -6.20 -3.86 -1.02
C MET A 143 -7.38 -4.83 -1.05
N PHE A 144 -8.50 -4.42 -0.45
CA PHE A 144 -9.72 -5.21 -0.40
C PHE A 144 -10.95 -4.35 -0.10
N LEU A 145 -12.13 -4.89 -0.40
CA LEU A 145 -13.40 -4.30 0.00
C LEU A 145 -13.85 -4.91 1.33
N ALA A 146 -14.04 -4.10 2.37
CA ALA A 146 -14.48 -4.60 3.67
C ALA A 146 -15.91 -5.15 3.60
N ASP A 147 -16.13 -6.38 4.06
CA ASP A 147 -17.41 -7.07 3.91
C ASP A 147 -18.58 -6.37 4.62
N ASN A 148 -18.30 -5.77 5.78
CA ASN A 148 -19.30 -5.13 6.64
C ASN A 148 -19.68 -3.71 6.20
N THR A 149 -18.71 -2.90 5.75
CA THR A 149 -18.93 -1.49 5.40
C THR A 149 -18.99 -1.25 3.91
N LYS A 150 -18.60 -2.23 3.08
CA LYS A 150 -18.43 -2.09 1.63
C LYS A 150 -17.53 -0.91 1.25
N THR A 151 -16.55 -0.61 2.09
CA THR A 151 -15.55 0.45 1.85
C THR A 151 -14.20 -0.17 1.52
N LEU A 152 -13.49 0.50 0.60
CA LEU A 152 -12.14 0.10 0.22
C LEU A 152 -11.20 0.26 1.41
N LYS A 153 -10.34 -0.74 1.61
CA LYS A 153 -9.33 -0.77 2.66
C LYS A 153 -7.98 -1.08 2.07
N LEU A 154 -6.96 -0.55 2.73
CA LEU A 154 -5.55 -0.71 2.38
C LEU A 154 -4.78 -1.09 3.64
N PHE A 155 -4.34 -2.34 3.72
CA PHE A 155 -3.51 -2.84 4.81
C PHE A 155 -2.09 -3.05 4.31
N PHE A 156 -1.11 -2.87 5.20
CA PHE A 156 0.30 -2.90 4.84
C PHE A 156 1.14 -3.51 5.97
N SER A 157 2.32 -4.00 5.63
CA SER A 157 3.32 -4.40 6.62
C SER A 157 4.14 -3.21 7.13
N LYS A 158 4.91 -3.43 8.21
CA LYS A 158 5.88 -2.46 8.75
C LYS A 158 6.84 -1.87 7.72
N LYS A 159 7.11 -2.55 6.60
CA LYS A 159 8.01 -2.07 5.53
C LYS A 159 7.53 -0.78 4.85
N TRP A 160 6.24 -0.46 4.98
CA TRP A 160 5.64 0.75 4.40
C TRP A 160 5.73 1.99 5.29
N VAL A 161 6.23 1.82 6.51
CA VAL A 161 6.30 2.88 7.51
C VAL A 161 7.59 3.66 7.32
N THR A 162 7.49 4.96 7.08
CA THR A 162 8.66 5.85 7.00
C THR A 162 8.69 6.76 8.22
N THR A 163 9.67 6.56 9.10
CA THR A 163 9.88 7.42 10.26
C THR A 163 10.48 8.75 9.83
N LEU A 164 9.85 9.84 10.25
CA LEU A 164 10.37 11.19 10.09
C LEU A 164 11.42 11.48 11.16
N PRO A 165 12.53 12.13 10.82
CA PRO A 165 13.54 12.49 11.81
C PRO A 165 12.91 13.41 12.88
N SER A 166 13.03 13.02 14.15
CA SER A 166 12.70 13.93 15.24
C SER A 166 13.72 15.05 15.25
N LYS A 167 13.30 16.30 15.20
CA LYS A 167 14.19 17.42 15.56
C LYS A 167 14.61 17.20 17.02
N ALA A 168 15.83 16.71 17.24
CA ALA A 168 16.48 16.85 18.53
C ALA A 168 16.51 18.36 18.82
N GLY A 169 16.03 18.77 19.99
CA GLY A 169 15.98 20.17 20.37
C GLY A 169 17.36 20.80 20.23
N ASN A 170 17.51 21.73 19.30
CA ASN A 170 18.54 22.75 19.40
C ASN A 170 18.15 23.60 20.60
N ASN A 171 18.67 23.24 21.76
CA ASN A 171 18.75 24.13 22.89
C ASN A 171 19.64 25.29 22.46
N ALA A 172 19.01 26.43 22.23
CA ALA A 172 19.70 27.71 22.14
C ALA A 172 20.40 27.97 23.48
N HIS A 173 21.71 28.15 23.42
CA HIS A 173 22.49 28.95 24.38
C HIS A 173 23.53 29.73 23.60
#